data_AF-A0A0B8P427-F1
#
_entry.id   AF-A0A0B8P427-F1
#
_cell.length_a   1.000
_cell.length_b   1.000
_cell.length_c   1.000
_cell.angle_alpha   90.00
_cell.angle_beta   90.00
_cell.angle_gamma   90.00
#
_symmetry.space_group_name_H-M   'P 1'
#
loop_
_entity.id
_entity.type
_entity.pdbx_description
1 polymer ?
#
loop_
_entity_poly.entity_id
_entity_poly.type
_entity_poly.pdbx_seq_one_letter_code
_entity_poly.pdbx_strand_id
1 'polypeptide(L)' 'MAQIEHRKIAFIGAGNMARSIIAGLVESGYPAQNITATAPSQTEEMR' A
#
# COMPACT_ATOMS: atom_id res chain seq x y z
N MET A 1 27.78 -1.64 3.44
CA MET A 1 26.38 -1.42 3.85
C MET A 1 25.55 -1.27 2.58
N ALA A 2 24.64 -2.19 2.29
CA ALA A 2 23.74 -2.03 1.15
C ALA A 2 22.67 -1.01 1.53
N GLN A 3 22.50 0.03 0.73
CA GLN A 3 21.41 0.97 0.92
C GLN A 3 20.13 0.34 0.37
N ILE A 4 19.11 0.19 1.21
CA ILE A 4 17.79 -0.24 0.76
C ILE A 4 17.13 0.97 0.11
N GLU A 5 16.87 0.87 -1.19
CA GLU A 5 16.15 1.91 -1.92
C GLU A 5 14.64 1.65 -1.83
N HIS A 6 13.88 2.62 -1.30
CA HIS A 6 12.42 2.55 -1.30
C HIS A 6 11.86 3.08 -2.63
N ARG A 7 11.36 2.17 -3.47
CA ARG A 7 10.68 2.50 -4.74
C ARG A 7 9.25 3.00 -4.50
N LYS A 8 8.63 3.61 -5.52
CA LYS A 8 7.18 3.87 -5.47
C LYS A 8 6.43 2.58 -5.81
N ILE A 9 5.44 2.22 -4.99
CA ILE A 9 4.60 1.04 -5.18
C ILE A 9 3.16 1.50 -5.43
N ALA A 10 2.55 1.02 -6.51
CA ALA A 10 1.15 1.27 -6.83
C ALA A 10 0.35 -0.04 -6.77
N PHE A 11 -0.64 -0.10 -5.89
CA PHE A 11 -1.63 -1.16 -5.81
C PHE A 11 -2.82 -0.82 -6.70
N ILE A 12 -3.13 -1.69 -7.66
CA ILE A 12 -4.35 -1.60 -8.47
C ILE A 12 -5.42 -2.40 -7.75
N GLY A 13 -6.31 -1.70 -7.06
CA GLY A 13 -7.25 -2.25 -6.07
C GLY A 13 -6.88 -1.81 -4.65
N ALA A 14 -7.88 -1.35 -3.89
CA ALA A 14 -7.74 -0.91 -2.50
C ALA A 14 -8.63 -1.72 -1.53
N GLY A 15 -8.83 -3.01 -1.82
CA GLY A 15 -9.59 -3.93 -0.97
C GLY A 15 -8.77 -4.54 0.18
N ASN A 16 -9.36 -5.51 0.89
CA ASN A 16 -8.77 -6.11 2.10
C ASN A 16 -7.32 -6.62 1.91
N MET A 17 -7.02 -7.27 0.79
CA MET A 17 -5.64 -7.73 0.53
C MET A 17 -4.64 -6.59 0.38
N ALA A 18 -5.00 -5.55 -0.37
CA ALA A 18 -4.14 -4.38 -0.53
C ALA A 18 -3.89 -3.72 0.84
N ARG A 19 -4.94 -3.55 1.65
CA ARG A 19 -4.82 -3.01 3.01
C ARG A 19 -3.89 -3.85 3.88
N SER A 20 -4.04 -5.17 3.92
CA SER A 20 -3.19 -6.05 4.75
C SER A 20 -1.72 -6.00 4.34
N ILE A 21 -1.42 -5.99 3.03
CA ILE A 21 -0.05 -5.90 2.53
C ILE A 21 0.54 -4.52 2.85
N ILE A 22 -0.21 -3.44 2.58
CA ILE A 22 0.23 -2.06 2.87
C ILE A 22 0.52 -1.88 4.36
N ALA A 23 -0.34 -2.42 5.23
CA ALA A 23 -0.13 -2.38 6.68
C ALA A 23 1.20 -3.04 7.08
N GLY A 24 1.45 -4.27 6.59
CA GLY A 24 2.71 -4.97 6.87
C GLY A 24 3.94 -4.25 6.34
N LEU A 25 3.86 -3.61 5.17
CA LEU A 25 4.95 -2.80 4.61
C LEU A 25 5.26 -1.59 5.49
N VAL A 26 4.24 -0.85 5.91
CA VAL A 26 4.42 0.32 6.78
C VAL A 26 4.96 -0.08 8.14
N GLU A 27 4.45 -1.17 8.73
CA GLU A 27 4.96 -1.73 9.99
C GLU A 27 6.42 -2.17 9.88
N SER A 28 6.84 -2.68 8.70
CA SER A 28 8.23 -3.05 8.40
C SER A 28 9.13 -1.85 8.06
N GLY A 29 8.63 -0.61 8.19
CA GLY A 29 9.39 0.62 7.96
C GLY A 29 9.40 1.13 6.51
N TYR A 30 8.54 0.62 5.63
CA TYR A 30 8.40 1.18 4.29
C TYR A 30 7.71 2.56 4.35
N PRO A 31 8.26 3.61 3.71
CA PRO A 31 7.66 4.94 3.76
C PRO A 31 6.26 4.96 3.12
N ALA A 32 5.23 5.30 3.91
CA ALA A 32 3.84 5.35 3.43
C ALA A 32 3.66 6.31 2.23
N GLN A 33 4.44 7.40 2.18
CA GLN A 33 4.46 8.34 1.06
C GLN A 33 4.90 7.73 -0.29
N ASN A 34 5.55 6.57 -0.26
CA ASN A 34 5.96 5.84 -1.46
C ASN A 34 4.94 4.77 -1.88
N ILE A 35 3.80 4.69 -1.20
CA ILE A 35 2.75 3.70 -1.49
C ILE A 35 1.52 4.46 -2.01
N THR A 36 0.93 3.96 -3.09
CA THR A 36 -0.34 4.43 -3.63
C THR A 36 -1.25 3.23 -3.85
N ALA A 37 -2.53 3.36 -3.52
CA ALA A 37 -3.55 2.37 -3.86
C ALA A 37 -4.68 3.06 -4.61
N THR A 38 -5.18 2.43 -5.66
CA THR A 38 -6.28 2.97 -6.47
C THR A 38 -7.46 2.01 -6.46
N ALA A 39 -8.67 2.53 -6.61
CA ALA A 39 -9.88 1.73 -6.77
C ALA A 39 -10.83 2.44 -7.76
N PRO A 40 -11.69 1.69 -8.49
CA PRO A 40 -12.63 2.27 -9.47
C PRO A 40 -13.67 3.23 -8.86
N SER A 41 -13.96 3.11 -7.56
CA SER A 41 -14.81 3.98 -6.77
C SER A 41 -14.15 4.22 -5.39
N GLN A 42 -14.64 5.21 -4.62
CA GLN A 42 -14.37 5.23 -3.18
C GLN A 42 -14.86 3.88 -2.64
N THR A 43 -13.91 3.05 -2.21
CA THR A 43 -14.10 1.65 -1.83
C THR A 43 -15.44 1.43 -1.12
N GLU A 44 -16.28 0.54 -1.64
CA GLU A 44 -17.51 0.08 -1.00
C GLU A 44 -17.17 -0.58 0.34
N GLU A 45 -17.03 0.21 1.41
CA GLU A 45 -16.67 -0.24 2.76
C GLU A 45 -17.89 -0.47 3.67
N MET A 46 -19.09 -0.61 3.10
CA MET A 46 -20.33 -0.86 3.84
C MET A 46 -21.24 -1.87 3.13
N ARG A 47 -20.80 -3.14 3.02
CA ARG A 47 -21.68 -4.30 2.85
C ARG A 47 -21.20 -5.46 3.70
#